data_AF-A0A850AH30-F1
#
_entry.id   AF-A0A850AH30-F1
#
_cell.length_a   1.000
_cell.length_b   1.000
_cell.length_c   1.000
_cell.angle_alpha   90.00
_cell.angle_beta   90.00
_cell.angle_gamma   90.00
#
_symmetry.space_group_name_H-M   'P 1'
#
loop_
_entity.id
_entity.type
_entity.pdbx_description
1 polymer ?
#
loop_
_entity_poly.entity_id
_entity_poly.type
_entity_poly.pdbx_seq_one_letter_code
_entity_poly.pdbx_strand_id
1 'polypeptide(L)'
;MNKSPMNYLITFAIACFFWVITGLVLAGHLSDTVSLATLAIEDFLFWYRIAITAVGVISLLLTYYWYVYGSKDSTAGDLEQARRVWYQLFVILIIVAIVALFAKVIIFLDEGIAIIDYLIIFAALSLHTYIFYWLCTFLMSPRAVKYLVPLKK
;
A
#
# COMPACT_ATOMS: atom_id res chain seq x y z
N MET A 1 -22.80 17.46 -7.57
CA MET A 1 -22.27 16.12 -7.93
C MET A 1 -20.76 16.20 -8.18
N ASN A 2 -19.91 15.97 -7.17
CA ASN A 2 -18.49 15.71 -7.46
C ASN A 2 -18.39 14.21 -7.79
N LYS A 3 -17.85 13.88 -8.96
CA LYS A 3 -17.89 12.56 -9.59
C LYS A 3 -17.11 11.53 -8.77
N SER A 4 -17.80 10.92 -7.80
CA SER A 4 -17.38 9.73 -7.05
C SER A 4 -16.63 8.71 -7.94
N PRO A 5 -17.11 8.33 -9.16
CA PRO A 5 -16.48 7.28 -9.97
C PRO A 5 -15.04 7.56 -10.42
N MET A 6 -14.70 8.84 -10.66
CA MET A 6 -13.40 9.20 -11.25
C MET A 6 -12.26 8.97 -10.25
N ASN A 7 -12.50 9.22 -8.96
CA ASN A 7 -11.50 9.01 -7.91
C ASN A 7 -11.13 7.52 -7.81
N TYR A 8 -12.10 6.61 -7.90
CA TYR A 8 -11.81 5.17 -7.86
C TYR A 8 -10.94 4.71 -9.02
N LEU A 9 -11.21 5.22 -10.22
CA LEU A 9 -10.45 4.90 -11.44
C LEU A 9 -9.02 5.44 -11.37
N ILE A 10 -8.84 6.68 -10.90
CA ILE A 10 -7.50 7.26 -10.74
C ILE A 10 -6.71 6.51 -9.66
N THR A 11 -7.32 6.22 -8.51
CA THR A 11 -6.69 5.40 -7.46
C THR A 11 -6.26 4.03 -7.98
N PHE A 12 -7.11 3.38 -8.78
CA PHE A 12 -6.76 2.11 -9.43
C PHE A 12 -5.58 2.27 -10.38
N ALA A 13 -5.59 3.31 -11.22
CA ALA A 13 -4.49 3.59 -12.14
C ALA A 13 -3.16 3.84 -11.41
N ILE A 14 -3.18 4.58 -10.28
CA ILE A 14 -2.00 4.79 -9.44
C ILE A 14 -1.50 3.46 -8.86
N ALA A 15 -2.40 2.60 -8.39
CA ALA A 15 -2.01 1.28 -7.87
C ALA A 15 -1.36 0.42 -8.96
N CYS A 16 -1.94 0.39 -10.16
CA CYS A 16 -1.34 -0.30 -11.31
C CYS A 16 0.03 0.27 -11.66
N PHE A 17 0.19 1.60 -11.62
CA PHE A 17 1.47 2.26 -11.89
C PHE A 17 2.53 1.88 -10.85
N PHE A 18 2.21 1.94 -9.56
CA PHE A 18 3.11 1.48 -8.50
C PHE A 18 3.45 0.00 -8.65
N TRP A 19 2.47 -0.82 -9.03
CA TRP A 19 2.69 -2.25 -9.24
C TRP A 19 3.64 -2.51 -10.40
N VAL A 20 3.52 -1.77 -11.51
CA VAL A 20 4.46 -1.88 -12.65
C VAL A 20 5.88 -1.52 -12.21
N ILE A 21 6.05 -0.42 -11.46
CA ILE A 21 7.37 0.01 -10.97
C ILE A 21 7.97 -1.06 -10.05
N THR A 22 7.26 -1.47 -9.02
CA THR A 22 7.83 -2.41 -8.04
C THR A 22 7.90 -3.84 -8.57
N GLY A 23 6.89 -4.27 -9.34
CA GLY A 23 6.77 -5.63 -9.86
C GLY A 23 7.68 -5.94 -11.04
N LEU A 24 8.10 -4.93 -11.81
CA LEU A 24 9.05 -5.08 -12.92
C LEU A 24 10.43 -4.51 -12.57
N VAL A 25 10.51 -3.21 -12.25
CA VAL A 25 11.81 -2.54 -12.06
C VAL A 25 12.49 -3.03 -10.79
N LEU A 26 11.78 -3.02 -9.65
CA LEU A 26 12.37 -3.45 -8.39
C LEU A 26 12.59 -4.97 -8.35
N ALA A 27 11.69 -5.75 -8.96
CA ALA A 27 11.90 -7.18 -9.13
C ALA A 27 13.15 -7.49 -9.96
N GLY A 28 13.43 -6.73 -11.03
CA GLY A 28 14.66 -6.86 -11.81
C GLY A 28 15.90 -6.46 -10.99
N HIS A 29 15.82 -5.40 -10.21
CA HIS A 29 16.92 -5.06 -9.30
C HIS A 29 17.21 -6.20 -8.30
N LEU A 30 16.15 -6.74 -7.67
CA LEU A 30 16.29 -7.84 -6.73
C LEU A 30 16.76 -9.15 -7.39
N SER A 31 16.45 -9.39 -8.67
CA SER A 31 16.97 -10.56 -9.39
C SER A 31 18.48 -10.53 -9.54
N ASP A 32 19.04 -9.32 -9.64
CA ASP A 32 20.47 -9.13 -9.88
C ASP A 32 21.28 -9.02 -8.59
N THR A 33 20.65 -8.59 -7.47
CA THR A 33 21.34 -8.37 -6.19
C THR A 33 21.14 -9.49 -5.16
N VAL A 34 20.00 -10.19 -5.18
CA VAL A 34 19.69 -11.19 -4.17
C VAL A 34 20.42 -12.49 -4.48
N SER A 35 21.27 -12.91 -3.55
CA SER A 35 21.88 -14.24 -3.56
C SER A 35 21.09 -15.16 -2.65
N LEU A 36 20.66 -16.30 -3.18
CA LEU A 36 19.87 -17.31 -2.46
C LEU A 36 20.73 -18.57 -2.24
N ALA A 37 20.49 -19.28 -1.15
CA ALA A 37 21.25 -20.47 -0.79
C ALA A 37 20.73 -21.72 -1.51
N THR A 38 19.41 -21.87 -1.60
CA THR A 38 18.78 -23.08 -2.16
C THR A 38 17.64 -22.78 -3.12
N LEU A 39 16.93 -21.68 -2.91
CA LEU A 39 15.76 -21.33 -3.71
C LEU A 39 16.16 -20.74 -5.06
N ALA A 40 15.42 -21.06 -6.11
CA ALA A 40 15.58 -20.42 -7.41
C ALA A 40 15.14 -18.94 -7.34
N ILE A 41 15.84 -18.05 -8.04
CA ILE A 41 15.52 -16.60 -8.00
C ILE A 41 14.10 -16.33 -8.52
N GLU A 42 13.61 -17.12 -9.46
CA GLU A 42 12.27 -17.02 -10.03
C GLU A 42 11.18 -17.25 -8.98
N ASP A 43 11.38 -18.22 -8.08
CA ASP A 43 10.45 -18.53 -6.99
C ASP A 43 10.42 -17.39 -5.97
N PHE A 44 11.59 -16.83 -5.64
CA PHE A 44 11.68 -15.66 -4.76
C PHE A 44 10.91 -14.47 -5.34
N LEU A 45 11.12 -14.17 -6.62
CA LEU A 45 10.44 -13.08 -7.32
C LEU A 45 8.93 -13.33 -7.45
N PHE A 46 8.52 -14.57 -7.68
CA PHE A 46 7.11 -14.96 -7.71
C PHE A 46 6.44 -14.63 -6.37
N TRP A 47 7.03 -15.11 -5.28
CA TRP A 47 6.53 -14.81 -3.94
C TRP A 47 6.55 -13.31 -3.66
N TYR A 48 7.60 -12.58 -4.05
CA TYR A 48 7.70 -11.13 -3.90
C TYR A 48 6.53 -10.41 -4.58
N ARG A 49 6.24 -10.75 -5.84
CA ARG A 49 5.12 -10.19 -6.60
C ARG A 49 3.77 -10.51 -5.97
N ILE A 50 3.57 -11.72 -5.47
CA ILE A 50 2.35 -12.09 -4.72
C ILE A 50 2.17 -11.18 -3.52
N ALA A 51 3.21 -11.00 -2.71
CA ALA A 51 3.12 -10.19 -1.50
C ALA A 51 2.77 -8.73 -1.83
N ILE A 52 3.46 -8.12 -2.80
CA ILE A 52 3.18 -6.75 -3.26
C ILE A 52 1.74 -6.63 -3.79
N THR A 53 1.29 -7.61 -4.58
CA THR A 53 -0.08 -7.63 -5.11
C THR A 53 -1.11 -7.73 -3.99
N ALA A 54 -0.91 -8.64 -3.03
CA ALA A 54 -1.81 -8.84 -1.91
C ALA A 54 -1.95 -7.57 -1.05
N VAL A 55 -0.84 -6.94 -0.67
CA VAL A 55 -0.89 -5.70 0.12
C VAL A 55 -1.46 -4.53 -0.69
N GLY A 56 -1.18 -4.46 -2.00
CA GLY A 56 -1.74 -3.44 -2.88
C GLY A 56 -3.26 -3.56 -3.00
N VAL A 57 -3.79 -4.79 -3.13
CA VAL A 57 -5.24 -5.05 -3.14
C VAL A 57 -5.89 -4.67 -1.82
N ILE A 58 -5.30 -5.05 -0.68
CA ILE A 58 -5.80 -4.64 0.65
C ILE A 58 -5.87 -3.12 0.74
N SER A 59 -4.83 -2.44 0.26
CA SER A 59 -4.73 -0.98 0.31
C SER A 59 -5.74 -0.28 -0.58
N LEU A 60 -5.96 -0.80 -1.79
CA LEU A 60 -7.04 -0.38 -2.67
C LEU A 60 -8.41 -0.50 -1.98
N LEU A 61 -8.70 -1.64 -1.37
CA LEU A 61 -9.97 -1.87 -0.67
C LEU A 61 -10.17 -0.88 0.49
N LEU A 62 -9.13 -0.63 1.30
CA LEU A 62 -9.21 0.32 2.41
C LEU A 62 -9.32 1.78 1.93
N THR A 63 -8.66 2.15 0.83
CA THR A 63 -8.84 3.47 0.20
C THR A 63 -10.27 3.63 -0.33
N TYR A 64 -10.83 2.59 -0.96
CA TYR A 64 -12.23 2.61 -1.42
C TYR A 64 -13.21 2.71 -0.26
N TYR A 65 -12.96 1.98 0.82
CA TYR A 65 -13.74 2.11 2.05
C TYR A 65 -13.72 3.55 2.56
N TRP A 66 -12.56 4.22 2.59
CA TRP A 66 -12.46 5.63 2.98
C TRP A 66 -13.29 6.54 2.07
N TYR A 67 -13.26 6.33 0.74
CA TYR A 67 -14.05 7.14 -0.19
C TYR A 67 -15.55 6.98 0.02
N VAL A 68 -16.02 5.76 0.28
CA VAL A 68 -17.42 5.50 0.60
C VAL A 68 -17.79 6.14 1.94
N TYR A 69 -16.99 5.92 2.98
CA TYR A 69 -17.22 6.46 4.31
C TYR A 69 -17.22 8.00 4.32
N GLY A 70 -16.22 8.63 3.71
CA GLY A 70 -16.06 10.07 3.62
C GLY A 70 -17.10 10.79 2.76
N SER A 71 -17.85 10.05 1.93
CA SER A 71 -18.90 10.61 1.08
C SER A 71 -20.29 10.61 1.73
N LYS A 72 -20.47 10.00 2.90
CA LYS A 72 -21.75 9.97 3.61
C LYS A 72 -22.03 11.30 4.29
N ASP A 73 -23.29 11.75 4.26
CA ASP A 73 -23.71 13.00 4.91
C ASP A 73 -23.51 12.94 6.43
N SER A 74 -23.70 11.76 7.05
CA SER A 74 -23.42 11.54 8.48
C SER A 74 -21.98 11.86 8.87
N THR A 75 -21.04 11.65 7.95
CA THR A 75 -19.61 11.89 8.18
C THR A 75 -19.28 13.38 8.20
N ALA A 76 -20.06 14.21 7.51
CA ALA A 76 -19.93 15.67 7.59
C ALA A 76 -20.41 16.22 8.95
N GLY A 77 -21.31 15.50 9.63
CA GLY A 77 -21.80 15.83 10.97
C GLY A 77 -20.83 15.48 12.11
N ASP A 78 -19.87 14.58 11.87
CA ASP A 78 -18.89 14.14 12.88
C ASP A 78 -17.49 13.99 12.28
N LEU A 79 -16.81 15.14 12.14
CA LEU A 79 -15.47 15.22 11.57
C LEU A 79 -14.39 14.63 12.48
N GLU A 80 -14.62 14.57 13.79
CA GLU A 80 -13.68 13.99 14.74
C GLU A 80 -13.64 12.47 14.58
N GLN A 81 -14.80 11.83 14.52
CA GLN A 81 -14.89 10.40 14.24
C GLN A 81 -14.29 10.07 12.87
N ALA A 82 -14.56 10.90 11.86
CA ALA A 82 -13.98 10.69 10.54
C ALA A 82 -12.44 10.76 10.53
N ARG A 83 -11.86 11.67 11.32
CA ARG A 83 -10.41 11.75 11.51
C ARG A 83 -9.88 10.47 12.18
N ARG A 84 -10.54 9.97 13.23
CA ARG A 84 -10.15 8.73 13.91
C ARG A 84 -10.16 7.55 12.95
N VAL A 85 -11.19 7.42 12.12
CA VAL A 85 -11.28 6.36 11.09
C VAL A 85 -10.12 6.47 10.09
N TRP A 86 -9.79 7.68 9.62
CA TRP A 86 -8.66 7.85 8.70
C TRP A 86 -7.35 7.33 9.30
N TYR A 87 -7.04 7.71 10.55
CA TYR A 87 -5.83 7.25 11.24
C TYR A 87 -5.83 5.76 11.52
N GLN A 88 -6.98 5.17 11.88
CA GLN A 88 -7.11 3.73 12.07
C GLN A 88 -6.76 2.98 10.79
N LEU A 89 -7.31 3.39 9.64
CA LEU A 89 -7.00 2.80 8.34
C LEU A 89 -5.51 2.95 7.99
N PHE A 90 -4.94 4.12 8.23
CA PHE A 90 -3.51 4.37 8.01
C PHE A 90 -2.62 3.46 8.86
N VAL A 91 -2.93 3.31 10.16
CA VAL A 91 -2.19 2.43 11.07
C VAL A 91 -2.33 0.95 10.69
N ILE A 92 -3.54 0.51 10.31
CA ILE A 92 -3.76 -0.85 9.81
C ILE A 92 -2.83 -1.15 8.63
N LEU A 93 -2.67 -0.20 7.71
CA LEU A 93 -1.80 -0.36 6.55
C LEU A 93 -0.30 -0.41 6.90
N ILE A 94 0.14 0.31 7.94
CA ILE A 94 1.49 0.14 8.50
C ILE A 94 1.67 -1.28 9.02
N ILE A 95 0.70 -1.78 9.80
CA ILE A 95 0.75 -3.14 10.34
C ILE A 95 0.79 -4.17 9.22
N VAL A 96 -0.02 -4.01 8.17
CA VAL A 96 -0.02 -4.89 6.99
C VAL A 96 1.37 -4.94 6.33
N ALA A 97 2.04 -3.80 6.16
CA ALA A 97 3.39 -3.76 5.60
C ALA A 97 4.41 -4.51 6.47
N ILE A 98 4.37 -4.28 7.79
CA ILE A 98 5.26 -4.93 8.76
C ILE A 98 5.03 -6.44 8.79
N VAL A 99 3.77 -6.88 8.86
CA VAL A 99 3.42 -8.31 8.87
C VAL A 99 3.83 -8.99 7.58
N ALA A 100 3.63 -8.33 6.42
CA ALA A 100 4.06 -8.87 5.14
C ALA A 100 5.59 -9.02 5.05
N LEU A 101 6.35 -8.03 5.56
CA LEU A 101 7.81 -8.14 5.65
C LEU A 101 8.22 -9.27 6.60
N PHE A 102 7.61 -9.36 7.77
CA PHE A 102 7.94 -10.40 8.75
C PHE A 102 7.67 -11.80 8.21
N ALA A 103 6.53 -11.99 7.53
CA ALA A 103 6.22 -13.24 6.83
C ALA A 103 7.30 -13.59 5.78
N LYS A 104 7.81 -12.59 5.05
CA LYS A 104 8.91 -12.79 4.08
C LYS A 104 10.20 -13.25 4.75
N VAL A 105 10.58 -12.60 5.84
CA VAL A 105 11.78 -12.97 6.60
C VAL A 105 11.68 -14.41 7.11
N ILE A 106 10.51 -14.84 7.58
CA ILE A 106 10.29 -16.22 8.03
C ILE A 106 10.38 -17.20 6.85
N ILE A 107 9.73 -16.91 5.72
CA ILE A 107 9.72 -17.80 4.55
C ILE A 107 11.13 -18.00 3.98
N PHE A 108 11.98 -16.97 4.03
CA PHE A 108 13.34 -16.99 3.46
C PHE A 108 14.44 -16.94 4.52
N LEU A 109 14.15 -17.43 5.73
CA LEU A 109 15.09 -17.35 6.86
C LEU A 109 16.42 -18.06 6.55
N ASP A 110 16.34 -19.19 5.85
CA ASP A 110 17.48 -20.05 5.52
C ASP A 110 18.20 -19.66 4.22
N GLU A 111 17.68 -18.66 3.49
CA GLU A 111 18.21 -18.25 2.19
C GLU A 111 19.34 -17.23 2.28
N GLY A 112 19.63 -16.68 3.46
CA GLY A 112 20.76 -15.77 3.67
C GLY A 112 20.61 -14.39 3.00
N ILE A 113 19.38 -13.97 2.71
CA ILE A 113 19.08 -12.66 2.10
C ILE A 113 19.64 -11.51 2.95
N ALA A 114 20.34 -10.57 2.31
CA ALA A 114 20.95 -9.45 3.01
C ALA A 114 19.89 -8.49 3.57
N ILE A 115 20.21 -7.85 4.70
CA ILE A 115 19.31 -6.88 5.36
C ILE A 115 18.92 -5.73 4.43
N ILE A 116 19.85 -5.31 3.55
CA ILE A 116 19.58 -4.23 2.60
C ILE A 116 18.45 -4.58 1.61
N ASP A 117 18.37 -5.84 1.16
CA ASP A 117 17.31 -6.29 0.26
C ASP A 117 15.97 -6.32 1.00
N TYR A 118 15.94 -6.73 2.28
CA TYR A 118 14.75 -6.64 3.11
C TYR A 118 14.29 -5.18 3.32
N LEU A 119 15.20 -4.23 3.47
CA LEU A 119 14.86 -2.81 3.54
C LEU A 119 14.26 -2.30 2.22
N ILE A 120 14.79 -2.74 1.08
CA ILE A 120 14.24 -2.43 -0.24
C ILE A 120 12.82 -3.00 -0.39
N ILE A 121 12.62 -4.27 0.01
CA ILE A 121 11.29 -4.91 0.02
C ILE A 121 10.35 -4.15 0.94
N PHE A 122 10.80 -3.73 2.12
CA PHE A 122 9.98 -2.95 3.04
C PHE A 122 9.59 -1.58 2.47
N ALA A 123 10.50 -0.90 1.78
CA ALA A 123 10.21 0.34 1.08
C ALA A 123 9.12 0.13 0.00
N ALA A 124 9.20 -0.97 -0.75
CA ALA A 124 8.18 -1.34 -1.73
C ALA A 124 6.82 -1.64 -1.08
N LEU A 125 6.79 -2.42 0.00
CA LEU A 125 5.57 -2.70 0.76
C LEU A 125 4.95 -1.42 1.31
N SER A 126 5.77 -0.50 1.82
CA SER A 126 5.36 0.81 2.33
C SER A 126 4.72 1.67 1.24
N LEU A 127 5.32 1.69 0.05
CA LEU A 127 4.79 2.38 -1.14
C LEU A 127 3.40 1.87 -1.51
N HIS A 128 3.16 0.56 -1.39
CA HIS A 128 1.88 -0.08 -1.74
C HIS A 128 0.84 -0.06 -0.62
N THR A 129 1.18 0.41 0.57
CA THR A 129 0.29 0.39 1.74
C THR A 129 -0.04 1.79 2.23
N TYR A 130 0.56 2.22 3.33
CA TYR A 130 0.20 3.46 4.01
C TYR A 130 0.61 4.69 3.21
N ILE A 131 1.70 4.63 2.43
CA ILE A 131 2.09 5.74 1.54
C ILE A 131 1.09 5.86 0.39
N PHE A 132 0.71 4.75 -0.25
CA PHE A 132 -0.33 4.73 -1.28
C PHE A 132 -1.66 5.28 -0.76
N TYR A 133 -2.12 4.81 0.40
CA TYR A 133 -3.35 5.28 1.01
C TYR A 133 -3.29 6.77 1.36
N TRP A 134 -2.20 7.24 1.98
CA TRP A 134 -2.02 8.65 2.26
C TRP A 134 -2.05 9.48 0.97
N LEU A 135 -1.31 9.08 -0.07
CA LEU A 135 -1.28 9.78 -1.35
C LEU A 135 -2.67 9.86 -2.00
N CYS A 136 -3.37 8.72 -2.08
CA CYS A 136 -4.69 8.65 -2.71
C CYS A 136 -5.74 9.44 -1.93
N THR A 137 -5.72 9.38 -0.60
CA THR A 137 -6.64 10.17 0.22
C THR A 137 -6.25 11.65 0.22
N PHE A 138 -4.97 11.99 0.18
CA PHE A 138 -4.48 13.35 0.07
C PHE A 138 -4.94 14.00 -1.25
N LEU A 139 -4.86 13.30 -2.37
CA LEU A 139 -5.26 13.86 -3.67
C LEU A 139 -6.78 13.85 -3.86
N MET A 140 -7.45 12.76 -3.47
CA MET A 140 -8.79 12.43 -3.97
C MET A 140 -9.83 12.19 -2.87
N SER A 141 -9.56 12.57 -1.61
CA SER A 141 -10.59 12.47 -0.56
C SER A 141 -11.88 13.22 -0.92
N PRO A 142 -13.05 12.70 -0.50
CA PRO A 142 -14.33 13.36 -0.67
C PRO A 142 -14.33 14.77 -0.08
N ARG A 143 -15.17 15.66 -0.64
CA ARG A 143 -15.18 17.09 -0.25
C ARG A 143 -15.42 17.30 1.25
N ALA A 144 -16.33 16.52 1.85
CA ALA A 144 -16.68 16.64 3.26
C ALA A 144 -15.51 16.40 4.22
N VAL A 145 -14.58 15.50 3.84
CA VAL A 145 -13.45 15.08 4.69
C VAL A 145 -12.09 15.47 4.09
N LYS A 146 -12.10 16.34 3.06
CA LYS A 146 -10.92 16.67 2.25
C LYS A 146 -9.74 17.17 3.10
N TYR A 147 -10.02 17.90 4.16
CA TYR A 147 -9.05 18.55 5.05
C TYR A 147 -8.71 17.74 6.30
N LEU A 148 -9.24 16.52 6.44
CA LEU A 148 -8.89 15.63 7.54
C LEU A 148 -7.58 14.87 7.29
N VAL A 149 -7.16 14.79 6.02
CA VAL A 149 -5.90 14.15 5.66
C VAL A 149 -4.73 15.02 6.12
N PRO A 150 -3.75 14.46 6.86
CA PRO A 150 -2.61 15.22 7.34
C PRO A 150 -1.87 15.95 6.22
N LEU A 151 -1.31 17.13 6.56
CA LEU A 151 -0.54 18.02 5.66
C LEU A 151 -1.36 18.73 4.57
N LYS A 152 -2.68 18.53 4.54
CA LYS A 152 -3.57 19.23 3.62
C LYS A 152 -4.16 20.47 4.29
N LYS A 153 -3.79 21.64 3.77
CA LYS A 153 -4.31 22.95 4.22
C LYS A 153 -5.46 23.42 3.33
#